data_AF-A0A6J4HF07-F1
#
_entry.id   AF-A0A6J4HF07-F1
#
_cell.length_a   1.000
_cell.length_b   1.000
_cell.length_c   1.000
_cell.angle_alpha   90.00
_cell.angle_beta   90.00
_cell.angle_gamma   90.00
#
_symmetry.space_group_name_H-M   'P 1'
#
loop_
_entity.id
_entity.type
_entity.pdbx_description
1 polymer ?
#
loop_
_entity_poly.entity_id
_entity_poly.type
_entity_poly.pdbx_seq_one_letter_code
_entity_poly.pdbx_strand_id
1 'polypeptide(L)'
;DDTVLTGAFVPFGTETTPGQVIEATDPCGSSILAFDPDDPEGTLQMYAWGFRHVIGFAWNKDGELFASANSYDVRGSRPVKDEAEATYRVKEGAWYGWPDFSAALEPLTDAKFDVPDSLQVPVYVGDELQENGLGFLIDHEASGLEPPDPSLVLGLHDYQSSPTKLDIAPESWGEMAGQLFVAEWGDLSPETNPFQDERPGYRVVRIDPETGQVEPFVFNAQPGPASEQDALGEGIERPFDVKFGPDGAMYVVDYGVARVNQARIEQGQVPYEFPPRTGAVWRITPSDGRNG
;
A
#
# COMPACT_ATOMS: atom_id res chain seq x y z
N ASP A 1 12.74 12.10 -32.94
CA ASP A 1 11.97 11.85 -31.71
C ASP A 1 10.74 11.07 -32.09
N ASP A 2 10.72 9.79 -31.73
CA ASP A 2 9.57 8.92 -31.94
C ASP A 2 8.66 9.07 -30.72
N THR A 3 7.59 9.85 -30.86
CA THR A 3 6.56 9.95 -29.83
C THR A 3 5.62 8.75 -29.95
N VAL A 4 5.31 8.11 -28.83
CA VAL A 4 4.36 7.00 -28.74
C VAL A 4 3.21 7.43 -27.85
N LEU A 5 1.97 7.35 -28.35
CA LEU A 5 0.76 7.58 -27.58
C LEU A 5 0.28 6.26 -26.96
N THR A 6 -0.23 6.31 -25.74
CA THR A 6 -0.75 5.15 -25.02
C THR A 6 -1.97 5.58 -24.22
N GLY A 7 -3.09 4.90 -24.44
CA GLY A 7 -4.32 5.11 -23.68
C GLY A 7 -4.27 4.49 -22.29
N ALA A 8 -5.20 4.88 -21.43
CA ALA A 8 -5.37 4.24 -20.13
C ALA A 8 -5.81 2.77 -20.28
N PHE A 9 -5.28 1.88 -19.43
CA PHE A 9 -5.66 0.46 -19.35
C PHE A 9 -5.49 -0.36 -20.64
N VAL A 10 -4.66 0.09 -21.58
CA VAL A 10 -4.30 -0.66 -22.80
C VAL A 10 -2.78 -0.88 -22.89
N PRO A 11 -2.30 -1.86 -23.69
CA PRO A 11 -0.86 -2.09 -23.86
C PRO A 11 -0.13 -0.85 -24.38
N PHE A 12 1.15 -0.71 -24.01
CA PHE A 12 2.02 0.38 -24.48
C PHE A 12 1.98 0.52 -26.02
N GLY A 13 1.82 1.75 -26.49
CA GLY A 13 1.69 2.08 -27.92
C GLY A 13 0.29 1.85 -28.50
N THR A 14 -0.69 1.49 -27.68
CA THR A 14 -2.09 1.41 -28.09
C THR A 14 -2.79 2.72 -27.74
N GLU A 15 -3.27 3.43 -28.75
CA GLU A 15 -4.07 4.65 -28.57
C GLU A 15 -5.52 4.30 -28.22
N THR A 16 -6.16 5.18 -27.46
CA THR A 16 -7.59 5.11 -27.15
C THR A 16 -8.30 6.36 -27.68
N THR A 17 -9.59 6.25 -27.99
CA THR A 17 -10.42 7.40 -28.37
C THR A 17 -11.29 7.88 -27.20
N PRO A 18 -11.67 9.18 -27.15
CA PRO A 18 -12.58 9.68 -26.13
C PRO A 18 -13.89 8.89 -26.09
N GLY A 19 -14.32 8.48 -24.89
CA GLY A 19 -15.52 7.67 -24.68
C GLY A 19 -15.38 6.20 -25.06
N GLN A 20 -14.18 5.74 -25.44
CA GLN A 20 -13.94 4.31 -25.68
C GLN A 20 -14.13 3.52 -24.39
N VAL A 21 -14.99 2.50 -24.44
CA VAL A 21 -15.11 1.50 -23.37
C VAL A 21 -13.95 0.52 -23.48
N ILE A 22 -13.19 0.38 -22.38
CA ILE A 22 -12.16 -0.64 -22.26
C ILE A 22 -12.79 -1.86 -21.62
N GLU A 23 -12.83 -2.97 -22.37
CA GLU A 23 -13.41 -4.22 -21.89
C GLU A 23 -12.62 -4.75 -20.69
N ALA A 24 -13.34 -5.15 -19.64
CA ALA A 24 -12.74 -5.75 -18.45
C ALA A 24 -12.15 -7.14 -18.74
N THR A 25 -11.10 -7.50 -18.02
CA THR A 25 -10.60 -8.87 -17.96
C THR A 25 -11.10 -9.55 -16.69
N ASP A 26 -11.42 -10.84 -16.77
CA ASP A 26 -11.81 -11.68 -15.64
C ASP A 26 -10.73 -12.75 -15.38
N PRO A 27 -10.13 -12.82 -14.18
CA PRO A 27 -10.32 -11.93 -13.04
C PRO A 27 -9.79 -10.51 -13.26
N CYS A 28 -10.45 -9.54 -12.63
CA CYS A 28 -10.03 -8.14 -12.67
C CYS A 28 -8.87 -7.91 -11.69
N GLY A 29 -7.91 -7.06 -12.07
CA GLY A 29 -6.89 -6.54 -11.16
C GLY A 29 -7.50 -5.61 -10.10
N SER A 30 -6.68 -5.13 -9.17
CA SER A 30 -7.11 -4.14 -8.17
C SER A 30 -8.32 -4.59 -7.35
N SER A 31 -8.41 -5.90 -7.09
CA SER A 31 -9.55 -6.55 -6.44
C SER A 31 -9.10 -7.53 -5.35
N ILE A 32 -10.03 -7.78 -4.42
CA ILE A 32 -10.02 -8.94 -3.55
C ILE A 32 -11.04 -9.90 -4.15
N LEU A 33 -10.61 -11.13 -4.41
CA LEU A 33 -11.45 -12.20 -4.95
C LEU A 33 -11.73 -13.23 -3.87
N ALA A 34 -12.90 -13.86 -3.93
CA ALA A 34 -13.30 -14.96 -3.08
C ALA A 34 -13.63 -16.19 -3.93
N PHE A 35 -13.38 -17.38 -3.40
CA PHE A 35 -13.70 -18.65 -4.05
C PHE A 35 -13.87 -19.74 -3.00
N ASP A 36 -14.61 -20.79 -3.35
CA ASP A 36 -14.67 -22.05 -2.62
C ASP A 36 -13.38 -22.85 -2.88
N PRO A 37 -12.58 -23.20 -1.86
CA PRO A 37 -11.36 -23.99 -2.07
C PRO A 37 -11.60 -25.38 -2.68
N ASP A 38 -12.82 -25.92 -2.61
CA ASP A 38 -13.18 -27.19 -3.25
C ASP A 38 -13.49 -27.04 -4.76
N ASP A 39 -13.80 -25.82 -5.23
CA ASP A 39 -13.99 -25.48 -6.66
C ASP A 39 -13.50 -24.04 -6.96
N PRO A 40 -12.18 -23.78 -6.91
CA PRO A 40 -11.65 -22.42 -6.95
C PRO A 40 -11.88 -21.72 -8.30
N GLU A 41 -11.87 -22.48 -9.40
CA GLU A 41 -12.09 -21.94 -10.74
C GLU A 41 -13.58 -21.71 -11.02
N GLY A 42 -14.47 -22.62 -10.56
CA GLY A 42 -15.91 -22.53 -10.82
C GLY A 42 -16.66 -21.53 -9.94
N THR A 43 -16.05 -21.07 -8.85
CA THR A 43 -16.70 -20.21 -7.84
C THR A 43 -16.00 -18.87 -7.61
N LEU A 44 -14.99 -18.54 -8.42
CA LEU A 44 -14.28 -17.28 -8.32
C LEU A 44 -15.24 -16.11 -8.51
N GLN A 45 -15.26 -15.21 -7.54
CA GLN A 45 -16.09 -14.00 -7.55
C GLN A 45 -15.34 -12.80 -6.97
N MET A 46 -15.70 -11.62 -7.44
CA MET A 46 -15.18 -10.36 -6.90
C MET A 46 -15.82 -10.08 -5.53
N TYR A 47 -14.99 -9.95 -4.50
CA TYR A 47 -15.44 -9.60 -3.16
C TYR A 47 -15.45 -8.09 -2.94
N ALA A 48 -14.36 -7.41 -3.30
CA ALA A 48 -14.23 -5.94 -3.25
C ALA A 48 -13.20 -5.49 -4.29
N TRP A 49 -13.21 -4.22 -4.68
CA TRP A 49 -12.36 -3.74 -5.79
C TRP A 49 -12.05 -2.25 -5.71
N GLY A 50 -11.19 -1.75 -6.60
CA GLY A 50 -10.75 -0.36 -6.58
C GLY A 50 -9.63 -0.10 -5.58
N PHE A 51 -8.79 -1.10 -5.30
CA PHE A 51 -7.57 -0.89 -4.52
C PHE A 51 -6.38 -0.69 -5.44
N ARG A 52 -5.44 0.18 -5.08
CA ARG A 52 -4.18 0.26 -5.83
C ARG A 52 -3.35 -1.01 -5.66
N HIS A 53 -3.07 -1.40 -4.41
CA HIS A 53 -2.17 -2.52 -4.11
C HIS A 53 -2.40 -3.07 -2.70
N VAL A 54 -3.38 -3.97 -2.53
CA VAL A 54 -3.58 -4.70 -1.27
C VAL A 54 -2.46 -5.73 -1.10
N ILE A 55 -1.73 -5.66 0.02
CA ILE A 55 -0.64 -6.60 0.33
C ILE A 55 -1.10 -7.70 1.28
N GLY A 56 -1.92 -7.35 2.27
CA GLY A 56 -2.36 -8.27 3.30
C GLY A 56 -3.73 -7.91 3.85
N PHE A 57 -4.38 -8.91 4.41
CA PHE A 57 -5.66 -8.76 5.06
C PHE A 57 -5.80 -9.71 6.26
N ALA A 58 -6.69 -9.37 7.18
CA ALA A 58 -7.01 -10.17 8.36
C ALA A 58 -8.50 -10.03 8.70
N TRP A 59 -9.06 -11.05 9.35
CA TRP A 59 -10.42 -11.01 9.89
C TRP A 59 -10.38 -10.90 11.40
N ASN A 60 -11.27 -10.08 11.97
CA ASN A 60 -11.54 -10.16 13.40
C ASN A 60 -12.48 -11.34 13.72
N LYS A 61 -12.71 -11.56 15.02
CA LYS A 61 -13.60 -12.62 15.51
C LYS A 61 -15.07 -12.45 15.10
N ASP A 62 -15.47 -11.24 14.73
CA ASP A 62 -16.83 -10.90 14.30
C ASP A 62 -17.00 -11.05 12.78
N GLY A 63 -15.93 -11.42 12.05
CA GLY A 63 -15.94 -11.65 10.61
C GLY A 63 -15.70 -10.40 9.77
N GLU A 64 -15.35 -9.27 10.38
CA GLU A 64 -14.96 -8.06 9.64
C GLU A 64 -13.58 -8.24 9.02
N LEU A 65 -13.48 -7.95 7.72
CA LEU A 65 -12.24 -8.02 6.97
C LEU A 65 -11.54 -6.65 7.00
N PHE A 66 -10.23 -6.66 7.23
CA PHE A 66 -9.38 -5.48 7.16
C PHE A 66 -8.26 -5.73 6.16
N ALA A 67 -7.91 -4.73 5.35
CA ALA A 67 -6.85 -4.85 4.36
C ALA A 67 -5.95 -3.62 4.37
N SER A 68 -4.65 -3.84 4.39
CA SER A 68 -3.64 -2.81 4.15
C SER A 68 -3.36 -2.69 2.67
N ALA A 69 -3.20 -1.47 2.18
CA ALA A 69 -2.89 -1.20 0.79
C ALA A 69 -1.85 -0.11 0.63
N ASN A 70 -1.06 -0.22 -0.45
CA ASN A 70 -0.11 0.82 -0.81
C ASN A 70 -0.70 1.82 -1.82
N SER A 71 -0.58 3.10 -1.50
CA SER A 71 -0.98 4.30 -2.21
C SER A 71 -0.08 4.60 -3.42
N TYR A 72 -0.33 5.72 -4.11
CA TYR A 72 0.37 6.08 -5.34
C TYR A 72 1.84 6.42 -5.13
N ASP A 73 2.59 6.34 -6.22
CA ASP A 73 3.98 6.79 -6.28
C ASP A 73 4.05 8.02 -7.20
N VAL A 74 5.00 8.91 -6.93
CA VAL A 74 5.37 10.01 -7.83
C VAL A 74 6.26 9.48 -8.99
N ARG A 75 5.70 8.59 -9.82
CA ARG A 75 6.38 8.01 -10.99
C ARG A 75 5.39 7.49 -12.05
N GLY A 76 5.93 7.16 -13.21
CA GLY A 76 5.18 6.54 -14.30
C GLY A 76 4.39 7.55 -15.13
N SER A 77 3.37 7.07 -15.84
CA SER A 77 2.52 7.88 -16.73
C SER A 77 1.41 8.65 -16.00
N ARG A 78 1.21 8.38 -14.71
CA ARG A 78 0.28 9.13 -13.86
C ARG A 78 0.90 9.27 -12.47
N PRO A 79 1.94 10.11 -12.34
CA PRO A 79 2.57 10.36 -11.05
C PRO A 79 1.58 11.10 -10.14
N VAL A 80 1.38 10.58 -8.93
CA VAL A 80 0.47 11.18 -7.95
C VAL A 80 1.27 11.33 -6.67
N LYS A 81 1.24 12.53 -6.09
CA LYS A 81 1.79 12.79 -4.76
C LYS A 81 0.67 12.54 -3.76
N ASP A 82 0.44 11.28 -3.43
CA ASP A 82 -0.49 10.97 -2.34
C ASP A 82 0.05 11.53 -1.02
N GLU A 83 -0.80 11.60 0.00
CA GLU A 83 -0.48 12.18 1.30
C GLU A 83 -0.38 11.11 2.40
N ALA A 84 -0.85 9.89 2.14
CA ALA A 84 -0.86 8.80 3.11
C ALA A 84 -0.90 7.41 2.45
N GLU A 85 -0.62 6.38 3.23
CA GLU A 85 -1.03 4.99 2.95
C GLU A 85 -2.27 4.63 3.78
N ALA A 86 -2.94 3.51 3.53
CA ALA A 86 -4.18 3.19 4.25
C ALA A 86 -4.32 1.71 4.63
N THR A 87 -4.91 1.49 5.81
CA THR A 87 -5.63 0.26 6.14
C THR A 87 -7.12 0.54 6.05
N TYR A 88 -7.87 -0.36 5.44
CA TYR A 88 -9.30 -0.25 5.21
C TYR A 88 -10.09 -1.30 5.99
N ARG A 89 -11.32 -0.93 6.40
CA ARG A 89 -12.39 -1.89 6.65
C ARG A 89 -12.94 -2.34 5.29
N VAL A 90 -12.83 -3.63 4.97
CA VAL A 90 -13.26 -4.19 3.70
C VAL A 90 -14.72 -4.64 3.78
N LYS A 91 -15.58 -4.06 2.95
CA LYS A 91 -16.98 -4.48 2.78
C LYS A 91 -17.17 -5.16 1.44
N GLU A 92 -17.93 -6.25 1.44
CA GLU A 92 -18.33 -6.94 0.22
C GLU A 92 -19.05 -5.99 -0.75
N GLY A 93 -18.70 -6.06 -2.03
CA GLY A 93 -19.23 -5.25 -3.11
C GLY A 93 -18.73 -3.80 -3.16
N ALA A 94 -18.00 -3.32 -2.14
CA ALA A 94 -17.55 -1.95 -2.08
C ALA A 94 -16.42 -1.66 -3.09
N TRP A 95 -16.43 -0.42 -3.59
CA TRP A 95 -15.40 0.13 -4.46
C TRP A 95 -14.54 1.13 -3.67
N TYR A 96 -13.21 0.97 -3.75
CA TYR A 96 -12.22 1.73 -2.97
C TYR A 96 -11.52 2.83 -3.76
N GLY A 97 -12.08 3.21 -4.90
CA GLY A 97 -11.75 4.47 -5.56
C GLY A 97 -10.58 4.45 -6.54
N TRP A 98 -9.66 3.47 -6.48
CA TRP A 98 -8.59 3.37 -7.48
C TRP A 98 -9.20 3.16 -8.89
N PRO A 99 -8.73 3.90 -9.92
CA PRO A 99 -7.52 4.71 -9.97
C PRO A 99 -7.72 6.21 -9.70
N ASP A 100 -8.89 6.66 -9.27
CA ASP A 100 -9.28 8.09 -9.29
C ASP A 100 -9.35 8.76 -7.92
N PHE A 101 -9.20 7.98 -6.86
CA PHE A 101 -9.17 8.46 -5.49
C PHE A 101 -7.87 8.06 -4.79
N SER A 102 -7.47 8.88 -3.82
CA SER A 102 -6.29 8.71 -2.96
C SER A 102 -6.46 7.59 -1.95
N ALA A 103 -5.42 7.30 -1.17
CA ALA A 103 -5.51 6.37 -0.04
C ALA A 103 -6.61 6.77 0.98
N ALA A 104 -6.82 8.07 1.19
CA ALA A 104 -7.85 8.61 2.06
C ALA A 104 -9.25 8.67 1.40
N LEU A 105 -9.40 8.11 0.20
CA LEU A 105 -10.64 8.10 -0.58
C LEU A 105 -11.10 9.52 -0.98
N GLU A 106 -10.13 10.42 -1.18
CA GLU A 106 -10.36 11.78 -1.69
C GLU A 106 -10.11 11.83 -3.21
N PRO A 107 -10.85 12.65 -3.96
CA PRO A 107 -10.72 12.68 -5.42
C PRO A 107 -9.36 13.24 -5.83
N LEU A 108 -8.66 12.53 -6.73
CA LEU A 108 -7.34 12.95 -7.22
C LEU A 108 -7.35 14.24 -8.04
N THR A 109 -8.53 14.78 -8.36
CA THR A 109 -8.67 16.10 -8.99
C THR A 109 -8.34 17.26 -8.05
N ASP A 110 -8.11 17.02 -6.77
CA ASP A 110 -7.62 18.04 -5.83
C ASP A 110 -6.13 18.32 -6.09
N ALA A 111 -5.77 19.60 -6.22
CA ALA A 111 -4.42 20.07 -6.53
C ALA A 111 -3.36 19.66 -5.50
N LYS A 112 -3.75 19.26 -4.28
CA LYS A 112 -2.81 18.73 -3.28
C LYS A 112 -2.09 17.46 -3.73
N PHE A 113 -2.70 16.71 -4.65
CA PHE A 113 -2.15 15.46 -5.22
C PHE A 113 -1.24 15.69 -6.43
N ASP A 114 -1.17 16.91 -6.94
CA ASP A 114 -0.37 17.25 -8.10
C ASP A 114 1.14 17.13 -7.82
N VAL A 115 1.88 16.83 -8.88
CA VAL A 115 3.34 16.81 -8.90
C VAL A 115 3.86 17.97 -9.76
N PRO A 116 5.12 18.41 -9.57
CA PRO A 116 5.72 19.41 -10.45
C PRO A 116 5.58 19.04 -11.94
N ASP A 117 5.32 20.05 -12.78
CA ASP A 117 5.14 19.88 -14.24
C ASP A 117 6.23 19.04 -14.90
N SER A 118 7.47 19.13 -14.43
CA SER A 118 8.60 18.37 -14.97
C SER A 118 8.50 16.86 -14.79
N LEU A 119 7.62 16.39 -13.89
CA LEU A 119 7.36 14.98 -13.65
C LEU A 119 6.12 14.49 -14.40
N GLN A 120 5.26 15.40 -14.88
CA GLN A 120 4.02 15.05 -15.57
C GLN A 120 4.29 14.67 -17.03
N VAL A 121 3.47 13.75 -17.54
CA VAL A 121 3.46 13.40 -18.96
C VAL A 121 2.36 14.20 -19.67
N PRO A 122 2.57 14.70 -20.90
CA PRO A 122 1.53 15.37 -21.67
C PRO A 122 0.34 14.42 -21.91
N VAL A 123 -0.87 14.90 -21.60
CA VAL A 123 -2.13 14.16 -21.83
C VAL A 123 -2.87 14.79 -23.00
N TYR A 124 -3.39 13.96 -23.90
CA TYR A 124 -4.19 14.39 -25.04
C TYR A 124 -5.59 13.77 -24.98
N VAL A 125 -6.61 14.58 -25.27
CA VAL A 125 -8.00 14.10 -25.48
C VAL A 125 -8.34 14.39 -26.94
N GLY A 126 -8.42 13.33 -27.75
CA GLY A 126 -8.36 13.49 -29.20
C GLY A 126 -7.00 14.09 -29.59
N ASP A 127 -7.01 15.19 -30.34
CA ASP A 127 -5.80 15.91 -30.76
C ASP A 127 -5.44 17.09 -29.84
N GLU A 128 -6.21 17.33 -28.78
CA GLU A 128 -6.04 18.49 -27.91
C GLU A 128 -5.17 18.16 -26.69
N LEU A 129 -4.07 18.89 -26.54
CA LEU A 129 -3.24 18.86 -25.33
C LEU A 129 -4.04 19.41 -24.15
N GLN A 130 -4.09 18.64 -23.07
CA GLN A 130 -4.74 19.03 -21.83
C GLN A 130 -3.80 19.88 -20.95
N GLU A 131 -4.38 20.69 -20.08
CA GLU A 131 -3.64 21.35 -19.00
C GLU A 131 -3.04 20.29 -18.07
N ASN A 132 -1.86 20.56 -17.53
CA ASN A 132 -1.24 19.71 -16.52
C ASN A 132 -2.14 19.61 -15.30
N GLY A 133 -2.19 18.42 -14.70
CA GLY A 133 -3.02 18.11 -13.55
C GLY A 133 -3.60 16.71 -13.60
N LEU A 134 -4.13 16.27 -12.48
CA LEU A 134 -4.79 14.98 -12.35
C LEU A 134 -6.29 15.09 -12.67
N GLY A 135 -6.71 14.45 -13.75
CA GLY A 135 -8.12 14.20 -14.06
C GLY A 135 -8.56 12.80 -13.62
N PHE A 136 -9.87 12.54 -13.62
CA PHE A 136 -10.39 11.16 -13.52
C PHE A 136 -10.16 10.39 -14.82
N LEU A 137 -9.79 9.10 -14.68
CA LEU A 137 -9.67 8.18 -15.81
C LEU A 137 -10.97 7.43 -16.07
N ILE A 138 -11.78 7.23 -15.03
CA ILE A 138 -13.11 6.64 -15.16
C ILE A 138 -14.09 7.76 -15.51
N ASP A 139 -14.94 7.50 -16.49
CA ASP A 139 -16.15 8.30 -16.68
C ASP A 139 -17.16 7.95 -15.58
N HIS A 140 -17.12 8.71 -14.47
CA HIS A 140 -17.93 8.47 -13.29
C HIS A 140 -19.43 8.56 -13.58
N GLU A 141 -19.85 9.51 -14.41
CA GLU A 141 -21.25 9.67 -14.82
C GLU A 141 -21.72 8.46 -15.63
N ALA A 142 -20.95 8.03 -16.64
CA ALA A 142 -21.31 6.88 -17.45
C ALA A 142 -21.23 5.55 -16.69
N SER A 143 -20.31 5.43 -15.73
CA SER A 143 -20.14 4.22 -14.92
C SER A 143 -21.25 4.03 -13.88
N GLY A 144 -21.87 5.12 -13.42
CA GLY A 144 -22.81 5.10 -12.29
C GLY A 144 -22.15 4.79 -10.95
N LEU A 145 -20.82 4.89 -10.85
CA LEU A 145 -20.11 4.75 -9.58
C LEU A 145 -20.37 5.98 -8.71
N GLU A 146 -20.80 5.71 -7.48
CA GLU A 146 -20.78 6.72 -6.42
C GLU A 146 -19.35 6.90 -5.90
N PRO A 147 -18.98 8.08 -5.39
CA PRO A 147 -17.72 8.27 -4.69
C PRO A 147 -17.55 7.22 -3.57
N PRO A 148 -16.32 6.70 -3.37
CA PRO A 148 -16.04 5.72 -2.33
C PRO A 148 -16.38 6.26 -0.94
N ASP A 149 -16.93 5.41 -0.07
CA ASP A 149 -17.34 5.76 1.29
C ASP A 149 -16.10 6.01 2.19
N PRO A 150 -15.82 7.26 2.62
CA PRO A 150 -14.63 7.57 3.41
C PRO A 150 -14.61 6.87 4.77
N SER A 151 -15.75 6.41 5.29
CA SER A 151 -15.81 5.66 6.56
C SER A 151 -15.17 4.27 6.48
N LEU A 152 -14.85 3.80 5.27
CA LEU A 152 -14.12 2.56 5.03
C LEU A 152 -12.62 2.69 5.32
N VAL A 153 -12.08 3.91 5.36
CA VAL A 153 -10.72 4.14 5.86
C VAL A 153 -10.69 3.80 7.33
N LEU A 154 -9.94 2.77 7.70
CA LEU A 154 -9.74 2.44 9.10
C LEU A 154 -8.67 3.36 9.70
N GLY A 155 -7.51 3.43 9.07
CA GLY A 155 -6.37 4.19 9.57
C GLY A 155 -5.46 4.63 8.43
N LEU A 156 -4.96 5.85 8.53
CA LEU A 156 -3.99 6.42 7.61
C LEU A 156 -2.58 6.27 8.19
N HIS A 157 -1.66 5.81 7.37
CA HIS A 157 -0.25 5.67 7.70
C HIS A 157 0.55 6.75 6.99
N ASP A 158 1.77 7.01 7.48
CA ASP A 158 2.69 7.94 6.84
C ASP A 158 2.90 7.56 5.36
N TYR A 159 2.89 8.54 4.47
CA TYR A 159 3.13 8.35 3.05
C TYR A 159 4.45 7.59 2.82
N GLN A 160 4.45 6.59 1.95
CA GLN A 160 5.59 5.70 1.66
C GLN A 160 6.02 4.76 2.80
N SER A 161 5.28 4.70 3.92
CA SER A 161 5.52 3.70 4.98
C SER A 161 5.34 2.25 4.50
N SER A 162 4.61 2.07 3.40
CA SER A 162 4.36 0.77 2.75
C SER A 162 3.78 -0.25 3.72
N PRO A 163 2.53 -0.07 4.21
CA PRO A 163 1.87 -1.05 5.06
C PRO A 163 1.72 -2.38 4.28
N THR A 164 2.09 -3.47 4.95
CA THR A 164 2.12 -4.82 4.42
C THR A 164 1.19 -5.68 5.26
N LYS A 165 1.51 -6.93 5.58
CA LYS A 165 0.54 -7.80 6.23
C LYS A 165 0.31 -7.43 7.70
N LEU A 166 -0.83 -7.90 8.19
CA LEU A 166 -1.37 -7.56 9.50
C LEU A 166 -2.01 -8.75 10.18
N ASP A 167 -2.22 -8.61 11.48
CA ASP A 167 -3.00 -9.52 12.30
C ASP A 167 -3.64 -8.80 13.48
N ILE A 168 -4.57 -9.47 14.15
CA ILE A 168 -5.38 -8.90 15.21
C ILE A 168 -4.98 -9.50 16.55
N ALA A 169 -4.74 -8.63 17.53
CA ALA A 169 -4.28 -9.07 18.83
C ALA A 169 -5.33 -9.94 19.55
N PRO A 170 -4.92 -11.09 20.12
CA PRO A 170 -5.81 -11.96 20.85
C PRO A 170 -6.16 -11.37 22.23
N GLU A 171 -7.19 -11.94 22.87
CA GLU A 171 -7.65 -11.55 24.21
C GLU A 171 -6.52 -11.55 25.27
N SER A 172 -5.47 -12.37 25.10
CA SER A 172 -4.32 -12.42 26.01
C SER A 172 -3.46 -11.14 26.01
N TRP A 173 -3.69 -10.22 25.08
CA TRP A 173 -3.00 -8.92 24.99
C TRP A 173 -3.74 -7.79 25.73
N GLY A 174 -4.77 -8.11 26.50
CA GLY A 174 -5.41 -7.18 27.44
C GLY A 174 -6.05 -5.98 26.72
N GLU A 175 -5.65 -4.76 27.07
CA GLU A 175 -6.21 -3.53 26.50
C GLU A 175 -5.97 -3.40 24.98
N MET A 176 -5.00 -4.14 24.43
CA MET A 176 -4.73 -4.17 22.99
C MET A 176 -5.52 -5.27 22.27
N ALA A 177 -6.27 -6.11 22.98
CA ALA A 177 -7.06 -7.17 22.34
C ALA A 177 -8.05 -6.59 21.31
N GLY A 178 -8.14 -7.25 20.15
CA GLY A 178 -8.97 -6.79 19.03
C GLY A 178 -8.36 -5.66 18.20
N GLN A 179 -7.25 -5.06 18.63
CA GLN A 179 -6.55 -4.05 17.83
C GLN A 179 -5.72 -4.69 16.72
N LEU A 180 -5.54 -3.97 15.63
CA LEU A 180 -4.79 -4.44 14.47
C LEU A 180 -3.32 -4.08 14.64
N PHE A 181 -2.43 -4.98 14.22
CA PHE A 181 -1.00 -4.72 14.14
C PHE A 181 -0.54 -4.90 12.71
N VAL A 182 -0.02 -3.83 12.11
CA VAL A 182 0.33 -3.77 10.69
C VAL A 182 1.83 -3.57 10.57
N ALA A 183 2.50 -4.43 9.80
CA ALA A 183 3.91 -4.23 9.46
C ALA A 183 4.03 -3.16 8.38
N GLU A 184 4.91 -2.17 8.59
CA GLU A 184 5.24 -1.15 7.61
C GLU A 184 6.66 -1.38 7.11
N TRP A 185 6.77 -1.77 5.83
CA TRP A 185 8.01 -2.25 5.23
C TRP A 185 9.04 -1.12 5.01
N GLY A 186 8.58 0.13 4.98
CA GLY A 186 9.37 1.32 4.71
C GLY A 186 9.54 1.60 3.22
N ASP A 187 10.21 2.71 2.89
CA ASP A 187 10.36 3.12 1.50
C ASP A 187 11.50 2.37 0.78
N LEU A 188 11.45 2.34 -0.55
CA LEU A 188 12.57 1.92 -1.40
C LEU A 188 12.96 3.03 -2.39
N SER A 189 12.62 4.26 -2.04
CA SER A 189 12.83 5.36 -2.94
C SER A 189 14.33 5.68 -3.02
N PRO A 190 14.84 6.01 -4.22
CA PRO A 190 16.24 6.41 -4.34
C PRO A 190 16.47 7.71 -3.58
N GLU A 191 17.70 7.97 -3.12
CA GLU A 191 18.09 9.21 -2.42
C GLU A 191 17.74 10.49 -3.21
N THR A 192 17.57 10.38 -4.52
CA THR A 192 17.18 11.50 -5.40
C THR A 192 15.69 11.84 -5.34
N ASN A 193 14.88 11.10 -4.58
CA ASN A 193 13.46 11.40 -4.40
C ASN A 193 13.33 12.73 -3.65
N PRO A 194 12.77 13.79 -4.26
CA PRO A 194 12.69 15.12 -3.64
C PRO A 194 11.67 15.19 -2.50
N PHE A 195 10.95 14.10 -2.22
CA PHE A 195 9.98 13.98 -1.14
C PHE A 195 10.50 13.16 0.06
N GLN A 196 11.80 12.80 0.07
CA GLN A 196 12.40 11.90 1.05
C GLN A 196 12.93 12.62 2.29
N ASP A 197 12.11 13.48 2.91
CA ASP A 197 12.51 14.24 4.10
C ASP A 197 12.45 13.40 5.40
N GLU A 198 11.83 12.22 5.35
CA GLU A 198 11.62 11.33 6.49
C GLU A 198 11.93 9.86 6.14
N ARG A 199 11.97 8.99 7.16
CA ARG A 199 12.10 7.53 7.03
C ARG A 199 10.78 6.86 7.46
N PRO A 200 9.69 7.00 6.69
CA PRO A 200 8.40 6.42 7.03
C PRO A 200 8.47 4.88 7.00
N GLY A 201 7.72 4.22 7.87
CA GLY A 201 7.72 2.76 8.02
C GLY A 201 8.89 2.21 8.83
N TYR A 202 9.46 1.08 8.41
CA TYR A 202 10.50 0.34 9.15
C TYR A 202 10.07 -0.02 10.58
N ARG A 203 8.79 -0.35 10.75
CA ARG A 203 8.16 -0.53 12.07
C ARG A 203 6.93 -1.41 11.99
N VAL A 204 6.40 -1.79 13.15
CA VAL A 204 5.03 -2.28 13.30
C VAL A 204 4.22 -1.18 13.95
N VAL A 205 3.06 -0.86 13.38
CA VAL A 205 2.08 0.05 13.98
C VAL A 205 0.90 -0.73 14.55
N ARG A 206 0.24 -0.12 15.51
CA ARG A 206 -1.02 -0.58 16.10
C ARG A 206 -2.14 0.35 15.63
N ILE A 207 -3.29 -0.21 15.28
CA ILE A 207 -4.49 0.54 14.91
C ILE A 207 -5.64 0.16 15.84
N ASP A 208 -6.21 1.15 16.51
CA ASP A 208 -7.44 0.98 17.27
C ASP A 208 -8.65 0.93 16.31
N PRO A 209 -9.39 -0.19 16.23
CA PRO A 209 -10.51 -0.34 15.31
C PRO A 209 -11.71 0.55 15.64
N GLU A 210 -11.78 1.17 16.81
CA GLU A 210 -12.88 2.09 17.17
C GLU A 210 -12.57 3.52 16.74
N THR A 211 -11.32 3.95 16.93
CA THR A 211 -10.90 5.35 16.69
C THR A 211 -10.20 5.56 15.36
N GLY A 212 -9.66 4.49 14.76
CA GLY A 212 -8.81 4.55 13.58
C GLY A 212 -7.40 5.12 13.83
N GLN A 213 -7.04 5.35 15.09
CA GLN A 213 -5.74 5.93 15.44
C GLN A 213 -4.62 4.93 15.15
N VAL A 214 -3.63 5.37 14.36
CA VAL A 214 -2.41 4.61 14.02
C VAL A 214 -1.26 5.08 14.90
N GLU A 215 -0.60 4.15 15.60
CA GLU A 215 0.51 4.46 16.51
C GLU A 215 1.69 3.49 16.33
N PRO A 216 2.95 3.97 16.34
CA PRO A 216 4.13 3.10 16.37
C PRO A 216 4.11 2.15 17.58
N PHE A 217 4.42 0.87 17.35
CA PHE A 217 4.47 -0.15 18.39
C PHE A 217 5.85 -0.80 18.52
N VAL A 218 6.39 -1.34 17.42
CA VAL A 218 7.76 -1.87 17.36
C VAL A 218 8.55 -1.03 16.37
N PHE A 219 9.54 -0.31 16.85
CA PHE A 219 10.34 0.60 16.04
C PHE A 219 11.75 0.75 16.63
N ASN A 220 12.71 1.11 15.79
CA ASN A 220 14.07 1.44 16.22
C ASN A 220 14.10 2.80 16.90
N ALA A 221 15.05 3.03 17.81
CA ALA A 221 15.17 4.30 18.53
C ALA A 221 15.40 5.51 17.60
N GLN A 222 16.09 5.30 16.48
CA GLN A 222 16.11 6.26 15.36
C GLN A 222 15.24 5.73 14.22
N PRO A 223 14.50 6.59 13.50
CA PRO A 223 13.73 6.19 12.34
C PRO A 223 14.57 5.50 11.26
N GLY A 224 13.99 4.51 10.58
CA GLY A 224 14.65 3.76 9.52
C GLY A 224 15.22 2.39 9.93
N PRO A 225 15.86 1.68 9.00
CA PRO A 225 16.34 0.32 9.20
C PRO A 225 17.57 0.28 10.10
N ALA A 226 17.74 -0.80 10.88
CA ALA A 226 18.84 -0.94 11.82
C ALA A 226 20.23 -1.01 11.15
N SER A 227 20.31 -1.50 9.91
CA SER A 227 21.54 -1.55 9.11
C SER A 227 22.09 -0.18 8.73
N GLU A 228 21.25 0.86 8.67
CA GLU A 228 21.68 2.26 8.50
C GLU A 228 22.17 2.89 9.81
N GLN A 229 22.09 2.15 10.92
CA GLN A 229 22.40 2.62 12.28
C GLN A 229 23.50 1.77 12.94
N ASP A 230 24.29 1.03 12.15
CA ASP A 230 25.31 0.08 12.63
C ASP A 230 24.78 -0.97 13.64
N ALA A 231 23.48 -1.28 13.58
CA ALA A 231 22.76 -2.14 14.51
C ALA A 231 22.13 -3.37 13.83
N LEU A 232 22.71 -3.81 12.71
CA LEU A 232 22.21 -4.97 11.94
C LEU A 232 22.06 -6.20 12.82
N GLY A 233 20.84 -6.75 12.85
CA GLY A 233 20.48 -7.92 13.67
C GLY A 233 20.11 -7.60 15.12
N GLU A 234 20.21 -6.33 15.53
CA GLU A 234 19.81 -5.84 16.87
C GLU A 234 18.53 -4.99 16.82
N GLY A 235 18.07 -4.61 15.62
CA GLY A 235 16.83 -3.86 15.41
C GLY A 235 16.11 -4.27 14.12
N ILE A 236 14.95 -3.68 13.91
CA ILE A 236 14.09 -3.95 12.75
C ILE A 236 14.76 -3.44 11.47
N GLU A 237 14.70 -4.23 10.42
CA GLU A 237 15.02 -3.78 9.06
C GLU A 237 13.71 -3.46 8.35
N ARG A 238 13.02 -4.46 7.79
CA ARG A 238 11.85 -4.27 6.93
C ARG A 238 10.77 -5.31 7.28
N PRO A 239 9.94 -5.03 8.30
CA PRO A 239 8.91 -5.96 8.73
C PRO A 239 7.89 -6.13 7.61
N PHE A 240 7.42 -7.36 7.39
CA PHE A 240 6.53 -7.69 6.27
C PHE A 240 5.23 -8.39 6.68
N ASP A 241 5.26 -9.15 7.78
CA ASP A 241 4.08 -9.83 8.30
C ASP A 241 4.13 -9.87 9.82
N VAL A 242 2.96 -9.75 10.42
CA VAL A 242 2.71 -9.87 11.85
C VAL A 242 1.76 -11.05 12.03
N LYS A 243 2.06 -11.98 12.93
CA LYS A 243 1.13 -13.05 13.33
C LYS A 243 1.17 -13.32 14.83
N PHE A 244 0.01 -13.49 15.43
CA PHE A 244 -0.09 -13.98 16.80
C PHE A 244 -0.09 -15.50 16.82
N GLY A 245 0.87 -16.07 17.54
CA GLY A 245 1.02 -17.52 17.70
C GLY A 245 0.08 -18.10 18.75
N PRO A 246 -0.11 -19.43 18.76
CA PRO A 246 -0.92 -20.12 19.77
C PRO A 246 -0.34 -20.03 21.19
N ASP A 247 0.93 -19.62 21.32
CA ASP A 247 1.59 -19.32 22.59
C ASP A 247 1.30 -17.90 23.12
N GLY A 248 0.48 -17.13 22.39
CA GLY A 248 0.12 -15.76 22.73
C GLY A 248 1.20 -14.72 22.39
N ALA A 249 2.32 -15.12 21.78
CA ALA A 249 3.35 -14.19 21.33
C ALA A 249 2.98 -13.60 19.96
N MET A 250 3.43 -12.37 19.71
CA MET A 250 3.47 -11.79 18.37
C MET A 250 4.78 -12.21 17.69
N TYR A 251 4.67 -12.61 16.43
CA TYR A 251 5.79 -12.89 15.55
C TYR A 251 5.82 -11.90 14.41
N VAL A 252 6.97 -11.27 14.17
CA VAL A 252 7.18 -10.37 13.04
C VAL A 252 8.22 -10.98 12.13
N VAL A 253 7.85 -11.26 10.87
CA VAL A 253 8.84 -11.63 9.86
C VAL A 253 9.44 -10.37 9.28
N ASP A 254 10.76 -10.30 9.32
CA ASP A 254 11.54 -9.18 8.85
C ASP A 254 12.33 -9.60 7.61
N TYR A 255 12.11 -8.90 6.50
CA TYR A 255 12.73 -9.20 5.23
C TYR A 255 14.27 -9.06 5.29
N GLY A 256 14.76 -8.23 6.20
CA GLY A 256 16.16 -7.87 6.30
C GLY A 256 16.50 -6.68 5.40
N VAL A 257 17.78 -6.56 5.08
CA VAL A 257 18.31 -5.42 4.34
C VAL A 257 17.78 -5.41 2.91
N ALA A 258 17.16 -4.30 2.51
CA ALA A 258 16.89 -3.98 1.11
C ALA A 258 17.30 -2.55 0.82
N ARG A 259 18.08 -2.35 -0.24
CA ARG A 259 18.64 -1.05 -0.62
C ARG A 259 18.68 -0.85 -2.12
N VAL A 260 18.69 0.41 -2.54
CA VAL A 260 18.98 0.81 -3.92
C VAL A 260 20.49 0.76 -4.13
N ASN A 261 20.93 0.10 -5.20
CA ASN A 261 22.33 -0.06 -5.57
C ASN A 261 22.61 0.59 -6.93
N GLN A 262 23.31 1.72 -6.88
CA GLN A 262 23.61 2.53 -8.07
C GLN A 262 24.47 1.78 -9.11
N ALA A 263 25.40 0.93 -8.67
CA ALA A 263 26.24 0.15 -9.57
C ALA A 263 25.42 -0.84 -10.41
N ARG A 264 24.29 -1.33 -9.89
CA ARG A 264 23.35 -2.16 -10.66
C ARG A 264 22.67 -1.34 -11.75
N ILE A 265 22.27 -0.10 -11.46
CA ILE A 265 21.68 0.82 -12.44
C ILE A 265 22.67 1.08 -13.58
N GLU A 266 23.92 1.37 -13.26
CA GLU A 266 24.98 1.61 -14.25
C GLU A 266 25.24 0.41 -15.17
N GLN A 267 24.91 -0.79 -14.71
CA GLN A 267 25.01 -2.04 -15.46
C GLN A 267 23.72 -2.41 -16.21
N GLY A 268 22.71 -1.53 -16.21
CA GLY A 268 21.39 -1.80 -16.80
C GLY A 268 20.60 -2.89 -16.08
N GLN A 269 20.90 -3.11 -14.80
CA GLN A 269 20.21 -4.10 -13.95
C GLN A 269 19.15 -3.44 -13.07
N VAL A 270 18.23 -4.26 -12.56
CA VAL A 270 17.26 -3.83 -11.54
C VAL A 270 18.02 -3.25 -10.34
N PRO A 271 17.65 -2.05 -9.85
CA PRO A 271 18.42 -1.30 -8.87
C PRO A 271 18.46 -1.93 -7.48
N TYR A 272 17.53 -2.81 -7.16
CA TYR A 272 17.36 -3.33 -5.80
C TYR A 272 18.36 -4.43 -5.47
N GLU A 273 18.95 -4.34 -4.28
CA GLU A 273 19.84 -5.35 -3.71
C GLU A 273 19.28 -5.85 -2.37
N PHE A 274 19.27 -7.18 -2.22
CA PHE A 274 18.81 -7.88 -1.02
C PHE A 274 19.94 -8.78 -0.50
N PRO A 275 20.83 -8.28 0.38
CA PRO A 275 21.92 -9.07 0.92
C PRO A 275 21.41 -10.31 1.68
N PRO A 276 21.90 -11.52 1.35
CA PRO A 276 21.41 -12.74 1.99
C PRO A 276 21.83 -12.81 3.46
N ARG A 277 21.03 -13.53 4.26
CA ARG A 277 21.27 -13.77 5.70
C ARG A 277 21.17 -12.50 6.57
N THR A 278 20.30 -11.58 6.18
CA THR A 278 20.01 -10.35 6.95
C THR A 278 18.60 -10.33 7.53
N GLY A 279 17.69 -11.18 7.04
CA GLY A 279 16.32 -11.29 7.58
C GLY A 279 16.26 -11.94 8.95
N ALA A 280 15.18 -11.66 9.68
CA ALA A 280 14.97 -12.12 11.05
C ALA A 280 13.49 -12.49 11.29
N VAL A 281 13.26 -13.21 12.39
CA VAL A 281 11.91 -13.36 12.96
C VAL A 281 11.98 -12.87 14.40
N TRP A 282 11.22 -11.82 14.69
CA TRP A 282 11.13 -11.26 16.03
C TRP A 282 9.98 -11.92 16.77
N ARG A 283 10.21 -12.28 18.04
CA ARG A 283 9.17 -12.78 18.94
C ARG A 283 8.96 -11.75 20.05
N ILE A 284 7.75 -11.23 20.15
CA ILE A 284 7.35 -10.21 21.11
C ILE A 284 6.31 -10.82 22.04
N THR A 285 6.58 -10.76 23.33
CA THR A 285 5.67 -11.28 24.37
C THR A 285 5.31 -10.15 25.32
N PRO A 286 4.04 -10.06 25.77
CA PRO A 286 3.69 -9.18 26.88
C PRO A 286 4.61 -9.47 28.07
N SER A 287 5.15 -8.41 28.70
CA SER A 287 5.88 -8.56 29.96
C SER A 287 4.91 -8.41 31.12
N ASP A 288 5.04 -9.23 32.17
CA ASP A 288 4.19 -9.18 33.37
C ASP A 288 4.39 -7.91 34.24
N GLY A 289 4.91 -6.81 33.66
CA GLY A 289 5.17 -5.56 34.36
C GLY A 289 6.21 -5.64 35.49
N ARG A 290 6.92 -6.77 35.65
CA ARG A 290 8.01 -6.91 36.62
C ARG A 290 9.37 -6.68 35.95
N ASN A 291 9.63 -5.43 35.57
CA ASN A 291 11.01 -5.01 35.36
C ASN A 291 11.65 -4.79 36.74
N GLY A 292 12.70 -5.56 37.02
CA GLY A 292 13.62 -5.34 38.13
C GLY A 292 14.68 -4.29 37.79
#